data_AF-S0KNK0-F1
#
_entry.id   AF-S0KNK0-F1
#
_cell.length_a   1.000
_cell.length_b   1.000
_cell.length_c   1.000
_cell.angle_alpha   90.00
_cell.angle_beta   90.00
_cell.angle_gamma   90.00
#
_symmetry.space_group_name_H-M   'P 1'
#
loop_
_entity.id
_entity.type
_entity.pdbx_description
1 polymer ?
#
loop_
_entity_poly.entity_id
_entity_poly.type
_entity_poly.pdbx_seq_one_letter_code
_entity_poly.pdbx_strand_id
1 'polypeptide(L)'
;MFKNELAKNRYREKLRRSLLDQLQNQNTSIEPFTDNIDRYIKLWETAILLETDISEKGIRLPDGKKNDSVALLVSVNKQMGLMLDKLGITPEVVSGGNESVPEL
;
A
#
# COMPACT_ATOMS: atom_id res chain seq x y z
N MET A 1 -3.79 12.69 2.22
CA MET A 1 -4.34 11.84 3.30
C MET A 1 -5.85 11.73 3.11
N PHE A 2 -6.48 10.59 3.37
CA PHE A 2 -7.91 10.40 3.07
C PHE A 2 -8.81 11.40 3.83
N LYS A 3 -9.79 12.00 3.14
CA LYS A 3 -10.72 12.99 3.73
C LYS A 3 -11.52 12.43 4.91
N ASN A 4 -11.80 11.12 4.92
CA ASN A 4 -12.48 10.42 5.99
C ASN A 4 -12.28 8.89 5.89
N GLU A 5 -12.72 8.18 6.94
CA GLU A 5 -12.60 6.72 7.06
C GLU A 5 -13.36 5.97 5.95
N LEU A 6 -14.53 6.48 5.53
CA LEU A 6 -15.33 5.88 4.48
C LEU A 6 -14.58 5.87 3.13
N ALA A 7 -13.89 6.97 2.80
CA ALA A 7 -13.06 7.07 1.60
C ALA A 7 -11.85 6.12 1.66
N LYS A 8 -11.19 6.02 2.83
CA LYS A 8 -10.09 5.09 3.06
C LYS A 8 -10.54 3.63 2.85
N ASN A 9 -11.67 3.24 3.42
CA ASN A 9 -12.21 1.89 3.29
C ASN A 9 -12.61 1.55 1.85
N ARG A 10 -13.22 2.50 1.11
CA ARG A 10 -13.49 2.29 -0.32
C ARG A 10 -12.22 2.06 -1.14
N TYR A 11 -11.18 2.85 -0.87
CA TYR A 11 -9.90 2.68 -1.57
C TYR A 11 -9.25 1.35 -1.21
N ARG A 12 -9.27 0.97 0.08
CA ARG A 12 -8.80 -0.33 0.58
C ARG A 12 -9.45 -1.49 -0.18
N GLU A 13 -10.77 -1.50 -0.29
CA GLU A 13 -11.50 -2.55 -1.03
C GLU A 13 -11.18 -2.52 -2.54
N LYS A 14 -11.06 -1.33 -3.14
CA LYS A 14 -10.66 -1.19 -4.54
C LYS A 14 -9.26 -1.77 -4.78
N LEU A 15 -8.31 -1.46 -3.91
CA LEU A 15 -6.93 -1.96 -3.98
C LEU A 15 -6.90 -3.47 -3.83
N ARG A 16 -7.58 -4.01 -2.81
CA ARG A 16 -7.68 -5.46 -2.57
C ARG A 16 -8.24 -6.19 -3.78
N ARG A 17 -9.36 -5.71 -4.32
CA ARG A 17 -9.99 -6.29 -5.52
C ARG A 17 -9.06 -6.25 -6.71
N SER A 18 -8.41 -5.10 -6.98
CA SER A 18 -7.47 -4.98 -8.10
C SER A 18 -6.32 -5.97 -8.03
N LEU A 19 -5.76 -6.21 -6.84
CA LEU A 19 -4.69 -7.21 -6.66
C LEU A 19 -5.19 -8.64 -6.88
N LEU A 20 -6.40 -8.96 -6.43
CA LEU A 20 -7.03 -10.27 -6.69
C LEU A 20 -7.31 -10.49 -8.17
N ASP A 21 -7.85 -9.48 -8.87
CA ASP A 21 -8.15 -9.53 -10.30
C ASP A 21 -6.86 -9.79 -11.10
N GLN A 22 -5.76 -9.12 -10.74
CA GLN A 22 -4.46 -9.34 -11.38
C GLN A 22 -3.93 -10.77 -11.17
N LEU A 23 -4.08 -11.34 -9.97
CA LEU A 23 -3.71 -12.74 -9.72
C LEU A 23 -4.56 -13.74 -10.50
N GLN A 24 -5.86 -13.49 -10.62
CA GLN A 24 -6.77 -14.35 -11.39
C GLN A 24 -6.40 -14.35 -12.87
N ASN A 25 -6.06 -13.19 -13.43
CA ASN A 25 -5.65 -13.05 -14.83
C ASN A 25 -4.34 -13.81 -15.17
N GLN A 26 -3.54 -14.15 -14.16
CA GLN A 26 -2.29 -14.91 -14.33
C GLN A 26 -2.50 -16.44 -14.35
N ASN A 27 -3.75 -16.94 -14.29
CA ASN A 27 -4.07 -18.38 -14.16
C ASN A 27 -3.40 -19.06 -12.95
N THR A 28 -3.10 -18.30 -11.91
CA THR A 28 -2.44 -18.78 -10.69
C THR A 28 -3.47 -19.38 -9.71
N SER A 29 -3.16 -20.50 -9.05
CA SER A 29 -4.02 -21.12 -8.03
C SER A 29 -4.27 -20.17 -6.85
N ILE A 30 -5.52 -19.77 -6.61
CA ILE A 30 -5.90 -18.55 -5.86
C ILE A 30 -5.73 -18.67 -4.32
N GLU A 31 -5.81 -19.88 -3.76
CA GLU A 31 -5.91 -20.06 -2.31
C GLU A 31 -4.68 -19.64 -1.48
N PRO A 32 -3.42 -19.98 -1.81
CA PRO A 32 -2.27 -19.50 -1.03
C PRO A 32 -1.96 -18.01 -1.21
N PHE A 33 -2.51 -17.35 -2.24
CA PHE A 33 -2.20 -15.96 -2.55
C PHE A 33 -3.21 -14.96 -1.98
N THR A 34 -4.44 -15.39 -1.65
CA THR A 34 -5.44 -14.52 -1.04
C THR A 34 -4.96 -13.98 0.32
N ASP A 35 -4.37 -14.84 1.16
CA ASP A 35 -3.76 -14.43 2.42
C ASP A 35 -2.61 -13.43 2.23
N ASN A 36 -1.84 -13.58 1.15
CA ASN A 36 -0.77 -12.64 0.82
C ASN A 36 -1.34 -11.28 0.43
N ILE A 37 -2.45 -11.22 -0.32
CA ILE A 37 -3.15 -9.97 -0.59
C ILE A 37 -3.65 -9.33 0.71
N ASP A 38 -4.27 -10.09 1.60
CA ASP A 38 -4.76 -9.54 2.86
C ASP A 38 -3.62 -9.01 3.74
N ARG A 39 -2.46 -9.68 3.75
CA ARG A 39 -1.23 -9.18 4.38
C ARG A 39 -0.72 -7.90 3.71
N TYR A 40 -0.75 -7.81 2.38
CA TYR A 40 -0.37 -6.59 1.65
C TYR A 40 -1.24 -5.40 2.08
N ILE A 41 -2.56 -5.60 2.16
CA ILE A 41 -3.50 -4.55 2.60
C ILE A 41 -3.19 -4.10 4.03
N LYS A 42 -2.80 -5.01 4.93
CA LYS A 42 -2.36 -4.63 6.29
C LYS A 42 -1.06 -3.83 6.31
N LEU A 43 -0.11 -4.15 5.43
CA LEU A 43 1.12 -3.36 5.29
C LEU A 43 0.81 -1.95 4.78
N TRP A 44 -0.07 -1.82 3.78
CA TRP A 44 -0.55 -0.54 3.26
C TRP A 44 -1.25 0.31 4.33
N GLU A 45 -2.14 -0.28 5.14
CA GLU A 45 -2.77 0.42 6.28
C GLU A 45 -1.71 0.91 7.28
N THR A 46 -0.70 0.08 7.56
CA THR A 46 0.40 0.44 8.46
C THR A 46 1.23 1.58 7.90
N ALA A 47 1.54 1.58 6.60
CA ALA A 47 2.26 2.66 5.94
C ALA A 47 1.53 4.00 6.09
N ILE A 48 0.20 4.03 5.92
CA ILE A 48 -0.60 5.24 6.14
C ILE A 48 -0.47 5.77 7.57
N LEU A 49 -0.53 4.88 8.57
CA LEU A 49 -0.38 5.28 9.98
C LEU A 49 1.02 5.85 10.26
N LEU A 50 2.06 5.28 9.66
CA LEU A 50 3.42 5.79 9.80
C LEU A 50 3.60 7.13 9.09
N GLU A 51 3.03 7.30 7.89
CA GLU A 51 3.01 8.58 7.18
C GLU A 51 2.26 9.67 7.96
N THR A 52 1.16 9.30 8.61
CA THR A 52 0.41 10.18 9.52
C THR A 52 1.30 10.66 10.65
N ASP A 53 1.93 9.73 11.35
CA ASP A 53 2.80 10.04 12.49
C ASP A 53 3.98 10.93 12.08
N ILE A 54 4.61 10.66 10.92
CA ILE A 54 5.69 11.49 10.38
C ILE A 54 5.18 12.87 9.98
N SER A 55 3.98 12.98 9.41
CA SER A 55 3.39 14.26 9.03
C SER A 55 3.07 15.12 10.26
N GLU A 56 2.64 14.51 11.36
CA GLU A 56 2.27 15.20 12.59
C GLU A 56 3.47 15.56 13.46
N LYS A 57 4.46 14.66 13.56
CA LYS A 57 5.59 14.79 14.50
C LYS A 57 6.91 15.15 13.83
N GLY A 58 6.97 15.12 12.50
CA GLY A 58 8.17 15.32 11.72
C GLY A 58 9.15 14.15 11.80
N ILE A 59 10.30 14.32 11.14
CA ILE A 59 11.38 13.32 11.09
C ILE A 59 12.21 13.24 12.39
N ARG A 60 12.10 14.26 13.24
CA ARG A 60 12.74 14.34 14.56
C ARG A 60 11.71 14.81 15.57
N LEU A 61 11.72 14.17 16.74
CA LEU A 61 10.84 14.49 17.84
C LEU A 61 11.34 15.73 18.60
N PRO A 62 10.49 16.37 19.43
CA PRO A 62 10.90 17.53 20.25
C PRO A 62 12.07 17.27 21.20
N ASP A 63 12.28 16.02 21.62
CA ASP A 63 13.42 15.61 22.45
C ASP A 63 14.73 15.41 21.65
N GLY A 64 14.72 15.71 20.34
CA GLY A 64 15.85 15.63 19.44
C GLY A 64 16.12 14.24 18.86
N LYS A 65 15.43 13.19 19.34
CA LYS A 65 15.54 11.83 18.79
C LYS A 65 14.94 11.74 17.40
N LYS A 66 15.37 10.73 16.65
CA LYS A 66 14.76 10.40 15.35
C LYS A 66 13.35 9.88 15.58
N ASN A 67 12.43 10.20 14.67
CA ASN A 67 11.13 9.55 14.65
C ASN A 67 11.29 8.11 14.11
N ASP A 68 10.99 7.11 14.94
CA ASP A 68 11.10 5.69 14.58
C ASP A 68 10.19 5.30 13.41
N SER A 69 9.08 6.01 13.23
CA SER A 69 8.15 5.81 12.11
C SER A 69 8.83 5.95 10.75
N VAL A 70 9.87 6.78 10.64
CA VAL A 70 10.63 6.98 9.39
C VAL A 70 11.31 5.69 8.96
N ALA A 71 12.04 5.04 9.88
CA ALA A 71 12.75 3.80 9.58
C ALA A 71 11.78 2.64 9.35
N LEU A 72 10.69 2.59 10.14
CA LEU A 72 9.63 1.60 9.97
C LEU A 72 8.93 1.74 8.62
N LEU A 73 8.63 2.95 8.16
CA LEU A 73 7.98 3.19 6.87
C LEU A 73 8.83 2.67 5.71
N VAL A 74 10.15 2.93 5.74
CA VAL A 74 11.10 2.39 4.74
C VAL A 74 11.06 0.86 4.73
N SER A 75 11.02 0.22 5.91
CA SER A 75 10.93 -1.24 6.01
C SER A 75 9.59 -1.78 5.49
N VAL A 76 8.46 -1.15 5.86
CA VAL A 76 7.13 -1.54 5.38
C VAL A 76 7.05 -1.43 3.86
N ASN A 77 7.48 -0.31 3.29
CA ASN A 77 7.48 -0.10 1.83
C ASN A 77 8.36 -1.13 1.11
N LYS A 78 9.52 -1.49 1.68
CA LYS A 78 10.36 -2.57 1.15
C LYS A 78 9.62 -3.92 1.16
N GLN A 79 8.95 -4.27 2.25
CA GLN A 79 8.19 -5.53 2.35
C GLN A 79 7.00 -5.55 1.38
N MET A 80 6.34 -4.40 1.18
CA MET A 80 5.28 -4.26 0.18
C MET A 80 5.80 -4.54 -1.23
N GLY A 81 6.93 -3.94 -1.62
CA GLY A 81 7.55 -4.20 -2.93
C GLY A 81 7.90 -5.67 -3.13
N LEU A 82 8.56 -6.29 -2.15
CA LEU A 82 8.90 -7.72 -2.18
C LEU A 82 7.68 -8.64 -2.29
N MET A 83 6.53 -8.22 -1.72
CA MET A 83 5.29 -8.99 -1.81
C MET A 83 4.69 -8.89 -3.21
N LEU A 84 4.67 -7.72 -3.82
CA LEU A 84 4.23 -7.55 -5.21
C LEU A 84 5.11 -8.36 -6.18
N ASP A 85 6.43 -8.32 -6.00
CA ASP A 85 7.38 -9.10 -6.81
C ASP A 85 7.09 -10.61 -6.72
N LYS A 86 6.86 -11.13 -5.50
CA LYS A 86 6.53 -12.54 -5.27
C LYS A 86 5.19 -12.95 -5.87
N LEU A 87 4.25 -12.01 -5.94
CA LEU A 87 2.94 -12.20 -6.56
C LEU A 87 3.00 -12.05 -8.08
N GLY A 88 4.16 -11.71 -8.66
CA GLY A 88 4.28 -11.42 -10.08
C GLY A 88 3.48 -10.19 -10.52
N ILE A 89 3.11 -9.32 -9.57
CA ILE A 89 2.39 -8.09 -9.83
C ILE A 89 3.43 -7.02 -10.15
N THR A 90 3.58 -6.72 -11.44
CA THR A 90 4.51 -5.70 -11.91
C THR A 90 3.72 -4.50 -12.43
N PRO A 91 4.28 -3.27 -12.37
CA PRO A 91 3.65 -2.14 -13.03
C PRO A 91 3.50 -2.46 -14.52
N GLU A 92 2.27 -2.57 -15.00
CA GLU A 92 2.03 -2.56 -16.43
C GLU A 92 2.54 -1.20 -16.94
N VAL A 93 3.49 -1.22 -17.87
CA VAL A 93 3.84 -0.01 -18.61
C VAL A 93 2.64 0.30 -19.49
N VAL A 94 1.71 1.09 -18.97
CA VAL A 94 0.55 1.57 -19.72
C VAL A 94 1.10 2.49 -20.82
N SER A 95 1.31 1.93 -22.00
CA SER A 95 1.61 2.70 -23.20
C SER A 95 0.32 3.39 -23.64
N GLY A 96 0.04 4.54 -23.03
CA GLY A 96 -1.01 5.47 -23.44
C GLY A 96 -2.36 5.26 -22.75
N GLY A 97 -2.78 6.26 -21.98
CA GLY A 97 -4.16 6.35 -21.50
C GLY A 97 -4.28 7.33 -20.34
N ASN A 98 -4.69 8.55 -20.64
CA ASN A 98 -5.18 9.53 -19.66
C ASN A 98 -6.27 8.89 -18.78
N GLU A 99 -5.90 8.41 -17.59
CA GLU A 99 -6.87 8.19 -16.52
C GLU A 99 -6.57 9.23 -15.45
N SER A 100 -7.38 10.28 -15.47
CA SER A 100 -7.41 11.32 -14.45
C SER A 100 -7.42 10.70 -13.06
N VAL A 101 -6.33 10.91 -12.33
CA VAL A 101 -6.23 10.62 -10.90
C VAL A 101 -7.45 11.26 -10.23
N PRO A 102 -8.34 10.50 -9.55
CA PRO A 102 -9.44 11.09 -8.83
C PRO A 102 -8.87 12.06 -7.79
N GLU A 103 -9.25 13.33 -7.88
CA GLU A 103 -8.83 14.38 -6.96
C GLU A 103 -9.09 13.93 -5.51
N LEU A 104 -8.00 13.88 -4.73
CA LEU A 104 -8.01 13.56 -3.30
C LEU A 104 -8.45 14.72 -2.42
#